data_AF-A0A448ZLP9-F1
#
_entry.id   AF-A0A448ZLP9-F1
#
_cell.length_a   1.000
_cell.length_b   1.000
_cell.length_c   1.000
_cell.angle_alpha   90.00
_cell.angle_beta   90.00
_cell.angle_gamma   90.00
#
_symmetry.space_group_name_H-M   'P 1'
#
loop_
_entity.id
_entity.type
_entity.pdbx_description
1 polymer ?
#
loop_
_entity_poly.entity_id
_entity_poly.type
_entity_poly.pdbx_seq_one_letter_code
_entity_poly.pdbx_strand_id
1 'polypeptide(L)'
;MAAISRHGRPGSKKVWCLSPINLLICFMLVMGLVYVQVSVWMLSGSFSPKSSNSNSGHSPNEVHQRRVKDAEELTNSRQHEHVQKQKQQQTLLKQHYSDWRKYAVELAGKFPEDIIQILRTEDPFGVRTFEKRLLETESSQGRFLTLEELKGLFPCPGNEGERITLPDQRNHDKAQAFRNGTEPYFLFFQHLRKAGGTNFCTLATKNFEKKNLPKYYCMPDYHWDMTPPRGAGYLTRYKNSEIIQHMKENQHKIAGNEWDPFDHSRFFDLPAAFATSFRRPLDRALSQFRFECIENRGCKIKNVTKWWNKRRDLTDVYTWTFSNDGIRKMFIGHDKESSEKRQELLGTALDTVAKFNLVMVMEWLAYAPQHVKDVLGFQNTATLTERVRPHIGQAKRHDGQEHNSLGAAGIAKASWTPEDYLPPDLYEIMSRDLALDEILTDAARRIFLERLVCSDVHRFD
;
A
#
# COMPACT_ATOMS: atom_id res chain seq x y z
N MET A 1 -51.93 -17.54 14.75
CA MET A 1 -51.62 -16.10 14.79
C MET A 1 -51.15 -15.69 13.40
N ALA A 2 -51.99 -14.93 12.68
CA ALA A 2 -51.74 -14.51 11.31
C ALA A 2 -50.86 -13.25 11.29
N ALA A 3 -49.81 -13.24 10.47
CA ALA A 3 -48.92 -12.10 10.29
C ALA A 3 -49.33 -11.30 9.04
N ILE A 4 -49.63 -10.02 9.26
CA ILE A 4 -50.00 -9.03 8.23
C ILE A 4 -48.73 -8.38 7.69
N SER A 5 -48.49 -8.52 6.39
CA SER A 5 -47.43 -7.83 5.64
C SER A 5 -47.91 -6.42 5.22
N ARG A 6 -47.15 -5.37 5.55
CA ARG A 6 -47.37 -4.00 5.06
C ARG A 6 -46.40 -3.70 3.92
N HIS A 7 -46.95 -3.48 2.72
CA HIS A 7 -46.23 -2.92 1.58
C HIS A 7 -46.06 -1.39 1.72
N GLY A 8 -44.83 -0.90 1.67
CA GLY A 8 -44.48 0.51 1.54
C GLY A 8 -44.60 1.00 0.10
N ARG A 9 -45.17 2.20 -0.08
CA ARG A 9 -45.36 2.87 -1.39
C ARG A 9 -44.03 3.44 -1.93
N PRO A 10 -43.81 3.45 -3.26
CA PRO A 10 -42.64 4.07 -3.86
C PRO A 10 -42.78 5.60 -3.92
N GLY A 11 -41.73 6.32 -3.51
CA GLY A 11 -41.66 7.78 -3.54
C GLY A 11 -41.45 8.33 -4.97
N SER A 12 -42.20 9.38 -5.32
CA SER A 12 -42.12 10.02 -6.65
C SER A 12 -40.82 10.80 -6.82
N LYS A 13 -40.08 10.53 -7.89
CA LYS A 13 -38.91 11.33 -8.30
C LYS A 13 -39.36 12.69 -8.82
N LYS A 14 -38.95 13.78 -8.16
CA LYS A 14 -39.14 15.15 -8.65
C LYS A 14 -38.17 15.40 -9.81
N VAL A 15 -38.69 15.52 -11.03
CA VAL A 15 -37.94 15.98 -12.19
C VAL A 15 -37.82 17.50 -12.11
N TRP A 16 -36.61 18.01 -11.94
CA TRP A 16 -36.32 19.44 -11.99
C TRP A 16 -36.29 19.89 -13.46
N CYS A 17 -37.37 20.49 -13.93
CA CYS A 17 -37.35 21.20 -15.21
C CYS A 17 -36.63 22.53 -15.01
N LEU A 18 -35.45 22.68 -15.61
CA LEU A 18 -34.76 23.96 -15.66
C LEU A 18 -35.55 24.91 -16.56
N SER A 19 -35.85 26.11 -16.04
CA SER A 19 -36.48 27.17 -16.80
C SER A 19 -35.65 27.53 -18.05
N PRO A 20 -36.28 27.85 -19.20
CA PRO A 20 -35.59 28.32 -20.41
C PRO A 20 -34.60 29.49 -20.14
N ILE A 21 -34.89 30.30 -19.11
CA ILE A 21 -34.03 31.42 -18.69
C ILE A 21 -32.69 30.91 -18.15
N ASN A 22 -32.69 29.84 -17.35
CA ASN A 22 -31.45 29.27 -16.81
C ASN A 22 -30.57 28.66 -17.91
N LEU A 23 -31.20 28.10 -18.94
CA LEU A 23 -30.51 27.55 -20.11
C LEU A 23 -29.82 28.65 -20.93
N LEU A 24 -30.48 29.80 -21.09
CA LEU A 24 -29.91 30.98 -21.77
C LEU A 24 -28.71 31.57 -20.99
N ILE A 25 -28.82 31.65 -19.65
CA ILE A 25 -27.73 32.15 -18.79
C ILE A 25 -26.51 31.23 -18.89
N CYS A 26 -26.70 29.90 -18.82
CA CYS A 26 -25.62 28.94 -19.01
C CYS A 26 -24.95 29.08 -20.38
N PHE A 27 -25.72 29.29 -21.45
CA PHE A 27 -25.18 29.46 -22.79
C PHE A 27 -24.32 30.73 -22.91
N MET A 28 -24.79 31.86 -22.36
CA MET A 28 -24.05 33.13 -22.37
C MET A 28 -22.71 33.03 -21.60
N LEU A 29 -22.69 32.33 -20.46
CA LEU A 29 -21.47 32.11 -19.67
C LEU A 29 -20.43 31.27 -20.43
N VAL A 30 -20.87 30.22 -21.12
CA VAL A 30 -19.97 29.38 -21.94
C VAL A 30 -19.38 30.17 -23.09
N MET A 31 -20.18 30.96 -23.80
CA MET A 31 -19.69 31.81 -24.90
C MET A 31 -18.70 32.87 -24.43
N GLY A 32 -18.92 33.45 -23.24
CA GLY A 32 -17.98 34.40 -22.62
C GLY A 32 -16.62 33.77 -22.32
N LEU A 33 -16.59 32.54 -21.78
CA LEU A 33 -15.34 31.82 -21.51
C LEU A 33 -14.55 31.48 -22.78
N VAL A 34 -15.24 31.07 -23.85
CA VAL A 34 -14.62 30.79 -25.15
C VAL A 34 -13.98 32.06 -25.73
N TYR A 35 -14.67 33.20 -25.63
CA TYR A 35 -14.15 34.48 -26.11
C TYR A 35 -12.86 34.91 -25.38
N VAL A 36 -12.80 34.72 -24.06
CA VAL A 36 -11.61 35.02 -23.25
C VAL A 36 -10.42 34.15 -23.66
N GLN A 37 -10.63 32.84 -23.87
CA GLN A 37 -9.55 31.94 -24.28
C GLN A 37 -8.96 32.29 -25.65
N VAL A 38 -9.81 32.62 -26.63
CA VAL A 38 -9.35 33.05 -27.97
C VAL A 38 -8.58 34.37 -27.89
N SER A 39 -9.02 35.30 -27.05
CA SER A 39 -8.35 36.60 -26.86
C SER A 39 -6.95 36.46 -26.24
N VAL A 40 -6.78 35.56 -25.26
CA VAL A 40 -5.47 35.27 -24.64
C VAL A 40 -4.52 34.60 -25.62
N TRP A 41 -5.02 33.71 -26.47
CA TRP A 41 -4.21 33.04 -27.50
C TRP A 41 -3.70 34.03 -28.57
N MET A 42 -4.55 34.96 -29.01
CA MET A 42 -4.16 36.02 -29.94
C MET A 42 -3.07 36.96 -29.37
N LEU A 43 -3.10 37.23 -28.06
CA LEU A 43 -2.16 38.14 -27.40
C LEU A 43 -0.80 37.50 -27.06
N SER A 44 -0.71 36.16 -27.03
CA SER A 44 0.52 35.44 -26.69
C SER A 44 1.38 35.07 -27.91
N GLY A 45 0.90 35.35 -29.12
CA GLY A 45 1.63 35.08 -30.36
C GLY A 45 2.49 36.25 -30.83
N SER A 46 3.72 36.38 -30.32
CA SER A 46 4.95 36.79 -31.05
C SER A 46 6.02 37.32 -30.10
N PHE A 47 7.23 36.74 -30.14
CA PHE A 47 8.50 37.46 -30.36
C PHE A 47 9.66 36.45 -30.27
N SER A 48 10.18 36.05 -31.43
CA SER A 48 11.46 35.34 -31.55
C SER A 48 12.50 36.36 -32.03
N PRO A 49 13.55 36.67 -31.24
CA PRO A 49 14.55 37.64 -31.68
C PRO A 49 15.56 36.97 -32.63
N LYS A 50 15.71 37.58 -33.80
CA LYS A 50 16.76 37.29 -34.79
C LYS A 50 18.14 37.62 -34.19
N SER A 51 19.08 36.69 -34.30
CA SER A 51 20.48 36.93 -33.94
C SER A 51 21.18 37.80 -34.98
N SER A 52 21.75 38.92 -34.55
CA SER A 52 22.67 39.73 -35.35
C SER A 52 24.11 39.25 -35.17
N ASN A 53 24.74 38.86 -36.27
CA ASN A 53 26.14 38.49 -36.38
C ASN A 53 26.99 39.75 -36.63
N SER A 54 27.94 40.07 -35.76
CA SER A 54 28.96 41.10 -36.02
C SER A 54 30.35 40.49 -35.88
N ASN A 55 31.05 40.40 -37.01
CA ASN A 55 32.45 40.02 -37.13
C ASN A 55 33.34 41.17 -36.66
N SER A 56 34.20 40.91 -35.66
CA SER A 56 35.40 41.70 -35.41
C SER A 56 36.58 40.75 -35.31
N GLY A 57 37.52 40.87 -36.25
CA GLY A 57 38.73 40.06 -36.31
C GLY A 57 39.62 40.32 -35.10
N HIS A 58 39.82 39.28 -34.30
CA HIS A 58 40.86 39.19 -33.28
C HIS A 58 41.53 37.82 -33.39
N SER A 59 42.83 37.81 -33.09
CA SER A 59 43.80 36.74 -33.31
C SER A 59 43.29 35.34 -32.88
N PRO A 60 43.46 34.27 -33.70
CA PRO A 60 42.78 32.98 -33.53
C PRO A 60 43.09 32.21 -32.24
N ASN A 61 44.20 32.48 -31.55
CA ASN A 61 44.69 31.60 -30.49
C ASN A 61 44.25 32.00 -29.06
N GLU A 62 43.86 33.26 -28.79
CA GLU A 62 43.42 33.66 -27.44
C GLU A 62 41.90 33.55 -27.23
N VAL A 63 41.10 33.70 -28.30
CA VAL A 63 39.63 33.63 -28.22
C VAL A 63 39.14 32.20 -27.99
N HIS A 64 39.85 31.20 -28.51
CA HIS A 64 39.49 29.80 -28.30
C HIS A 64 39.75 29.37 -26.85
N GLN A 65 40.86 29.79 -26.25
CA GLN A 65 41.16 29.47 -24.84
C GLN A 65 40.19 30.14 -23.86
N ARG A 66 39.73 31.38 -24.13
CA ARG A 66 38.69 32.01 -23.30
C ARG A 66 37.33 31.32 -23.45
N ARG A 67 36.90 31.00 -24.68
CA ARG A 67 35.61 30.29 -24.89
C ARG A 67 35.57 28.89 -24.27
N VAL A 68 36.69 28.17 -24.25
CA VAL A 68 36.77 26.86 -23.59
C VAL A 68 36.69 27.01 -22.07
N LYS A 69 37.41 27.99 -21.49
CA LYS A 69 37.33 28.28 -20.04
C LYS A 69 35.94 28.75 -19.62
N ASP A 70 35.32 29.66 -20.38
CA ASP A 70 33.98 30.16 -20.09
C ASP A 70 32.93 29.04 -20.19
N ALA A 71 33.10 28.10 -21.13
CA ALA A 71 32.21 26.93 -21.25
C ALA A 71 32.40 25.91 -20.12
N GLU A 72 33.64 25.66 -19.68
CA GLU A 72 33.92 24.80 -18.52
C GLU A 72 33.38 25.43 -17.22
N GLU A 73 33.54 26.74 -17.03
CA GLU A 73 33.03 27.46 -15.86
C GLU A 73 31.50 27.48 -15.83
N LEU A 74 30.83 27.66 -16.97
CA LEU A 74 29.37 27.57 -17.09
C LEU A 74 28.86 26.15 -16.79
N THR A 75 29.60 25.12 -17.23
CA THR A 75 29.24 23.71 -16.99
C THR A 75 29.39 23.35 -15.51
N ASN A 76 30.48 23.75 -14.89
CA ASN A 76 30.72 23.56 -13.45
C ASN A 76 29.71 24.33 -12.59
N SER A 77 29.35 25.55 -12.99
CA SER A 77 28.32 26.37 -12.31
C SER A 77 26.94 25.70 -12.36
N ARG A 78 26.52 25.19 -13.54
CA ARG A 78 25.26 24.45 -13.69
C ARG A 78 25.25 23.15 -12.88
N GLN A 79 26.36 22.43 -12.83
CA GLN A 79 26.48 21.21 -12.04
C GLN A 79 26.38 21.50 -10.53
N HIS A 80 27.00 22.59 -10.06
CA HIS A 80 26.87 23.04 -8.68
C HIS A 80 25.44 23.49 -8.33
N GLU A 81 24.78 24.24 -9.20
CA GLU A 81 23.39 24.69 -9.00
C GLU A 81 22.43 23.48 -8.95
N HIS A 82 22.64 22.48 -9.81
CA HIS A 82 21.85 21.24 -9.81
C HIS A 82 22.03 20.44 -8.51
N VAL A 83 23.26 20.28 -8.03
CA VAL A 83 23.55 19.60 -6.75
C VAL A 83 22.95 20.37 -5.56
N GLN A 84 22.99 21.71 -5.56
CA GLN A 84 22.37 22.52 -4.51
C GLN A 84 20.85 22.41 -4.51
N LYS A 85 20.20 22.47 -5.69
CA LYS A 85 18.75 22.27 -5.82
C LYS A 85 18.32 20.88 -5.36
N GLN A 86 19.08 19.84 -5.72
CA GLN A 86 18.83 18.47 -5.24
C GLN A 86 18.95 18.36 -3.72
N LYS A 87 19.97 18.97 -3.09
CA LYS A 87 20.12 18.97 -1.64
C LYS A 87 18.99 19.72 -0.93
N GLN A 88 18.59 20.89 -1.45
CA GLN A 88 17.46 21.66 -0.92
C GLN A 88 16.14 20.89 -1.04
N GLN A 89 15.86 20.32 -2.21
CA GLN A 89 14.67 19.48 -2.44
C GLN A 89 14.67 18.26 -1.52
N GLN A 90 15.81 17.56 -1.37
CA GLN A 90 15.93 16.43 -0.46
C GLN A 90 15.73 16.82 1.02
N THR A 91 16.10 18.05 1.40
CA THR A 91 15.89 18.57 2.77
C THR A 91 14.42 18.87 3.02
N LEU A 92 13.76 19.53 2.05
CA LEU A 92 12.34 19.83 2.10
C LEU A 92 11.49 18.55 2.12
N LEU A 93 11.81 17.58 1.28
CA LEU A 93 11.17 16.25 1.26
C LEU A 93 11.30 15.52 2.61
N LYS A 94 12.47 15.59 3.26
CA LYS A 94 12.69 15.00 4.59
C LYS A 94 11.82 15.67 5.66
N GLN A 95 11.59 16.98 5.58
CA GLN A 95 10.75 17.70 6.53
C GLN A 95 9.29 17.24 6.46
N HIS A 96 8.79 16.96 5.27
CA HIS A 96 7.39 16.60 5.08
C HIS A 96 7.01 15.17 5.49
N TYR A 97 7.84 14.17 5.17
CA TYR A 97 7.67 12.82 5.73
C TYR A 97 7.66 12.87 7.26
N SER A 98 8.56 13.70 7.83
CA SER A 98 8.66 13.89 9.26
C SER A 98 7.35 14.43 9.85
N ASP A 99 6.66 15.35 9.17
CA ASP A 99 5.38 15.89 9.65
C ASP A 99 4.27 14.84 9.65
N TRP A 100 4.12 14.09 8.56
CA TRP A 100 3.13 13.01 8.50
C TRP A 100 3.42 11.90 9.50
N ARG A 101 4.68 11.46 9.57
CA ARG A 101 5.12 10.43 10.51
C ARG A 101 4.88 10.90 11.93
N LYS A 102 5.20 12.16 12.23
CA LYS A 102 4.94 12.78 13.53
C LYS A 102 3.46 12.75 13.87
N TYR A 103 2.57 13.12 12.95
CA TYR A 103 1.12 13.02 13.18
C TYR A 103 0.69 11.58 13.49
N ALA A 104 1.10 10.60 12.69
CA ALA A 104 0.73 9.21 12.89
C ALA A 104 1.25 8.66 14.23
N VAL A 105 2.50 9.02 14.60
CA VAL A 105 3.10 8.69 15.89
C VAL A 105 2.33 9.36 17.03
N GLU A 106 2.07 10.67 16.97
CA GLU A 106 1.28 11.39 17.98
C GLU A 106 -0.14 10.80 18.15
N LEU A 107 -0.75 10.35 17.05
CA LEU A 107 -2.02 9.63 17.06
C LEU A 107 -1.91 8.31 17.86
N ALA A 108 -0.86 7.51 17.67
CA ALA A 108 -0.63 6.30 18.49
C ALA A 108 -0.43 6.59 19.98
N GLY A 109 -0.03 7.81 20.33
CA GLY A 109 0.05 8.27 21.71
C GLY A 109 -1.31 8.44 22.40
N LYS A 110 -2.40 8.58 21.64
CA LYS A 110 -3.76 8.78 22.17
C LYS A 110 -4.36 7.49 22.73
N PHE A 111 -5.58 7.59 23.26
CA PHE A 111 -6.34 6.43 23.69
C PHE A 111 -6.82 5.62 22.47
N PRO A 112 -6.92 4.28 22.57
CA PRO A 112 -7.42 3.45 21.48
C PRO A 112 -8.79 3.90 20.95
N GLU A 113 -9.71 4.30 21.82
CA GLU A 113 -11.01 4.88 21.48
C GLU A 113 -10.86 6.12 20.58
N ASP A 114 -9.99 7.05 21.00
CA ASP A 114 -9.75 8.30 20.28
C ASP A 114 -9.08 8.04 18.94
N ILE A 115 -8.14 7.09 18.87
CA ILE A 115 -7.50 6.68 17.62
C ILE A 115 -8.57 6.22 16.64
N ILE A 116 -9.42 5.28 17.04
CA ILE A 116 -10.48 4.75 16.17
C ILE A 116 -11.46 5.85 15.75
N GLN A 117 -11.83 6.73 16.68
CA GLN A 117 -12.73 7.84 16.39
C GLN A 117 -12.12 8.81 15.38
N ILE A 118 -10.88 9.25 15.58
CA ILE A 118 -10.14 10.15 14.67
C ILE A 118 -10.01 9.51 13.30
N LEU A 119 -9.60 8.25 13.22
CA LEU A 119 -9.50 7.55 11.93
C LEU A 119 -10.86 7.50 11.21
N ARG A 120 -11.97 7.30 11.93
CA ARG A 120 -13.32 7.27 11.35
C ARG A 120 -13.81 8.65 10.90
N THR A 121 -13.55 9.72 11.66
CA THR A 121 -14.13 11.05 11.40
C THR A 121 -13.25 11.98 10.61
N GLU A 122 -11.94 11.96 10.87
CA GLU A 122 -10.97 12.86 10.23
C GLU A 122 -10.34 12.21 8.99
N ASP A 123 -10.30 10.87 8.92
CA ASP A 123 -9.66 10.09 7.84
C ASP A 123 -8.31 10.69 7.41
N PRO A 124 -7.34 10.80 8.33
CA PRO A 124 -6.11 11.57 8.09
C PRO A 124 -5.24 11.00 6.96
N PHE A 125 -5.48 9.75 6.55
CA PHE A 125 -4.80 9.11 5.42
C PHE A 125 -5.59 9.23 4.10
N GLY A 126 -6.84 9.67 4.14
CA GLY A 126 -7.76 9.78 3.00
C GLY A 126 -8.23 8.44 2.42
N VAL A 127 -7.86 7.32 3.05
CA VAL A 127 -8.07 5.97 2.51
C VAL A 127 -9.48 5.45 2.76
N ARG A 128 -10.15 5.90 3.83
CA ARG A 128 -11.51 5.46 4.16
C ARG A 128 -12.53 6.18 3.26
N THR A 129 -12.34 7.48 3.06
CA THR A 129 -13.11 8.29 2.11
C THR A 129 -12.92 7.77 0.70
N PHE A 130 -11.68 7.47 0.30
CA PHE A 130 -11.40 6.83 -0.98
C PHE A 130 -12.13 5.51 -1.13
N GLU A 131 -12.03 4.60 -0.15
CA GLU A 131 -12.68 3.28 -0.22
C GLU A 131 -14.20 3.39 -0.37
N LYS A 132 -14.84 4.28 0.39
CA LYS A 132 -16.27 4.52 0.28
C LYS A 132 -16.65 4.97 -1.13
N ARG A 133 -15.94 5.98 -1.67
CA ARG A 133 -16.16 6.50 -3.03
C ARG A 133 -15.89 5.43 -4.09
N LEU A 134 -14.85 4.62 -3.91
CA LEU A 134 -14.49 3.52 -4.79
C LEU A 134 -15.63 2.51 -4.86
N LEU A 135 -16.11 2.04 -3.70
CA LEU A 135 -17.21 1.07 -3.62
C LEU A 135 -18.51 1.61 -4.24
N GLU A 136 -18.86 2.87 -3.96
CA GLU A 136 -20.01 3.53 -4.57
C GLU A 136 -19.88 3.61 -6.10
N THR A 137 -18.72 4.04 -6.59
CA THR A 137 -18.46 4.20 -8.03
C THR A 137 -18.48 2.86 -8.75
N GLU A 138 -17.73 1.86 -8.27
CA GLU A 138 -17.70 0.52 -8.86
C GLU A 138 -19.08 -0.15 -8.83
N SER A 139 -19.83 0.00 -7.74
CA SER A 139 -21.20 -0.54 -7.64
C SER A 139 -22.13 0.11 -8.66
N SER A 140 -22.00 1.42 -8.89
CA SER A 140 -22.79 2.13 -9.90
C SER A 140 -22.43 1.75 -11.33
N GLN A 141 -21.16 1.44 -11.60
CA GLN A 141 -20.65 1.10 -12.92
C GLN A 141 -20.73 -0.41 -13.23
N GLY A 142 -20.84 -1.27 -12.22
CA GLY A 142 -20.82 -2.73 -12.36
C GLY A 142 -19.46 -3.30 -12.79
N ARG A 143 -18.35 -2.54 -12.66
CA ARG A 143 -17.00 -2.96 -13.04
C ARG A 143 -15.91 -2.31 -12.18
N PHE A 144 -14.69 -2.83 -12.29
CA PHE A 144 -13.49 -2.17 -11.77
C PHE A 144 -13.20 -0.86 -12.53
N LEU A 145 -12.60 0.09 -11.81
CA LEU A 145 -12.14 1.33 -12.40
C LEU A 145 -10.86 1.10 -13.20
N THR A 146 -10.67 1.88 -14.25
CA THR A 146 -9.37 2.05 -14.89
C THR A 146 -8.44 2.85 -13.97
N LEU A 147 -7.13 2.84 -14.24
CA LEU A 147 -6.17 3.62 -13.44
C LEU A 147 -6.46 5.14 -13.51
N GLU A 148 -6.92 5.65 -14.66
CA GLU A 148 -7.28 7.07 -14.81
C GLU A 148 -8.53 7.44 -14.01
N GLU A 149 -9.54 6.57 -13.97
CA GLU A 149 -10.71 6.75 -13.09
C GLU A 149 -10.31 6.69 -11.61
N LEU A 150 -9.37 5.81 -11.25
CA LEU A 150 -8.85 5.70 -9.89
C LEU A 150 -8.13 6.98 -9.46
N LYS A 151 -7.31 7.57 -10.35
CA LYS A 151 -6.67 8.88 -10.16
C LYS A 151 -7.70 10.00 -9.96
N GLY A 152 -8.87 9.91 -10.60
CA GLY A 152 -9.99 10.83 -10.36
C GLY A 152 -10.61 10.71 -8.97
N LEU A 153 -10.56 9.53 -8.34
CA LEU A 153 -11.01 9.33 -6.97
C LEU A 153 -9.94 9.69 -5.94
N PHE A 154 -8.69 9.36 -6.23
CA PHE A 154 -7.52 9.58 -5.39
C PHE A 154 -6.41 10.20 -6.23
N PRO A 155 -6.39 11.53 -6.38
CA PRO A 155 -5.35 12.20 -7.15
C PRO A 155 -4.00 12.05 -6.44
N CYS A 156 -2.93 11.96 -7.22
CA CYS A 156 -1.59 12.08 -6.65
C CYS A 156 -1.48 13.45 -5.95
N PRO A 157 -1.04 13.52 -4.68
CA PRO A 157 -0.91 14.80 -3.99
C PRO A 157 0.02 15.75 -4.77
N GLY A 158 -0.46 16.97 -5.03
CA GLY A 158 0.22 17.93 -5.90
C GLY A 158 1.49 18.50 -5.27
N ASN A 159 1.51 18.58 -3.94
CA ASN A 159 2.70 18.95 -3.17
C ASN A 159 3.47 17.68 -2.81
N GLU A 160 4.76 17.62 -3.13
CA GLU A 160 5.61 16.49 -2.72
C GLU A 160 5.59 16.28 -1.19
N GLY A 161 5.28 17.34 -0.43
CA GLY A 161 5.16 17.29 1.02
C GLY A 161 3.89 16.64 1.59
N GLU A 162 2.90 16.35 0.76
CA GLU A 162 1.69 15.64 1.17
C GLU A 162 1.79 14.13 0.91
N ARG A 163 2.93 13.69 0.35
CA ARG A 163 3.18 12.31 -0.05
C ARG A 163 3.89 11.57 1.06
N ILE A 164 3.26 10.51 1.56
CA ILE A 164 3.84 9.67 2.62
C ILE A 164 4.93 8.74 2.07
N THR A 165 4.97 8.54 0.75
CA THR A 165 5.99 7.74 0.07
C THR A 165 7.25 8.53 -0.28
N LEU A 166 7.31 9.82 0.07
CA LEU A 166 8.48 10.67 -0.11
C LEU A 166 9.08 11.08 1.24
N PRO A 167 10.42 11.13 1.40
CA PRO A 167 11.39 10.65 0.43
C PRO A 167 11.26 9.14 0.26
N ASP A 168 11.46 8.65 -0.96
CA ASP A 168 11.33 7.23 -1.25
C ASP A 168 12.46 6.46 -0.54
N GLN A 169 12.09 5.62 0.42
CA GLN A 169 13.03 4.86 1.25
C GLN A 169 13.34 3.47 0.68
N ARG A 170 12.75 3.12 -0.47
CA ARG A 170 12.97 1.83 -1.12
C ARG A 170 14.37 1.76 -1.71
N ASN A 171 14.97 0.57 -1.64
CA ASN A 171 16.15 0.26 -2.44
C ASN A 171 15.71 -0.30 -3.81
N HIS A 172 15.69 0.57 -4.82
CA HIS A 172 15.27 0.22 -6.18
C HIS A 172 16.24 -0.72 -6.88
N ASP A 173 17.54 -0.62 -6.58
CA ASP A 173 18.57 -1.48 -7.17
C ASP A 173 18.34 -2.94 -6.82
N LYS A 174 17.93 -3.24 -5.58
CA LYS A 174 17.60 -4.62 -5.18
C LYS A 174 16.39 -5.18 -5.94
N ALA A 175 15.36 -4.36 -6.13
CA ALA A 175 14.19 -4.76 -6.90
C ALA A 175 14.53 -4.97 -8.37
N GLN A 176 15.31 -4.07 -8.97
CA GLN A 176 15.77 -4.18 -10.35
C GLN A 176 16.67 -5.40 -10.55
N ALA A 177 17.64 -5.64 -9.66
CA ALA A 177 18.51 -6.81 -9.72
C ALA A 177 17.73 -8.13 -9.61
N PHE A 178 16.71 -8.18 -8.73
CA PHE A 178 15.78 -9.31 -8.67
C PHE A 178 15.00 -9.51 -9.97
N ARG A 179 14.41 -8.44 -10.55
CA ARG A 179 13.68 -8.50 -11.84
C ARG A 179 14.56 -9.02 -12.97
N ASN A 180 15.81 -8.58 -13.00
CA ASN A 180 16.79 -8.98 -14.01
C ASN A 180 17.33 -10.41 -13.80
N GLY A 181 16.92 -11.08 -12.72
CA GLY A 181 17.39 -12.43 -12.40
C GLY A 181 18.84 -12.49 -11.91
N THR A 182 19.41 -11.37 -11.49
CA THR A 182 20.80 -11.28 -11.02
C THR A 182 20.98 -12.09 -9.74
N GLU A 183 21.93 -13.01 -9.69
CA GLU A 183 22.30 -13.70 -8.45
C GLU A 183 23.12 -12.78 -7.52
N PRO A 184 22.96 -12.84 -6.19
CA PRO A 184 22.13 -13.77 -5.43
C PRO A 184 20.74 -13.19 -5.08
N TYR A 185 20.16 -12.33 -5.92
CA TYR A 185 18.94 -11.61 -5.58
C TYR A 185 17.70 -12.49 -5.59
N PHE A 186 16.88 -12.37 -4.54
CA PHE A 186 15.63 -13.12 -4.38
C PHE A 186 14.49 -12.22 -3.86
N LEU A 187 13.29 -12.77 -3.75
CA LEU A 187 12.13 -12.10 -3.18
C LEU A 187 11.98 -12.45 -1.70
N PHE A 188 12.03 -11.47 -0.82
CA PHE A 188 11.68 -11.65 0.59
C PHE A 188 10.23 -11.24 0.81
N PHE A 189 9.39 -12.17 1.26
CA PHE A 189 7.99 -11.90 1.56
C PHE A 189 7.72 -11.98 3.06
N GLN A 190 7.38 -10.85 3.68
CA GLN A 190 6.86 -10.84 5.04
C GLN A 190 5.37 -11.23 4.99
N HIS A 191 5.11 -12.49 5.31
CA HIS A 191 3.78 -13.08 5.34
C HIS A 191 3.07 -12.71 6.65
N LEU A 192 1.98 -11.96 6.54
CA LEU A 192 1.12 -11.71 7.70
C LEU A 192 -0.08 -12.66 7.66
N ARG A 193 -0.34 -13.37 8.76
CA ARG A 193 -1.44 -14.34 8.84
C ARG A 193 -2.77 -13.73 8.40
N LYS A 194 -3.43 -14.38 7.43
CA LYS A 194 -4.73 -13.97 6.85
C LYS A 194 -4.75 -12.60 6.17
N ALA A 195 -3.58 -12.08 5.85
CA ALA A 195 -3.41 -10.86 5.07
C ALA A 195 -2.99 -11.14 3.62
N GLY A 196 -3.32 -12.32 3.06
CA GLY A 196 -3.11 -12.59 1.63
C GLY A 196 -1.94 -13.49 1.23
N GLY A 197 -1.16 -14.00 2.17
CA GLY A 197 0.05 -14.70 1.78
C GLY A 197 -0.18 -15.99 0.95
N THR A 198 -1.30 -16.70 1.11
CA THR A 198 -1.67 -17.79 0.17
C THR A 198 -1.84 -17.32 -1.28
N ASN A 199 -2.38 -16.10 -1.48
CA ASN A 199 -2.50 -15.53 -2.83
C ASN A 199 -1.14 -15.17 -3.38
N PHE A 200 -0.28 -14.59 -2.55
CA PHE A 200 1.08 -14.28 -2.96
C PHE A 200 1.87 -15.52 -3.35
N CYS A 201 1.71 -16.61 -2.61
CA CYS A 201 2.32 -17.89 -2.97
C CYS A 201 1.78 -18.41 -4.31
N THR A 202 0.47 -18.27 -4.54
CA THR A 202 -0.14 -18.66 -5.82
C THR A 202 0.42 -17.80 -6.96
N LEU A 203 0.55 -16.50 -6.74
CA LEU A 203 1.18 -15.57 -7.67
C LEU A 203 2.62 -15.98 -7.99
N ALA A 204 3.43 -16.28 -6.97
CA ALA A 204 4.79 -16.77 -7.15
C ALA A 204 4.83 -18.09 -7.95
N THR A 205 3.93 -19.04 -7.67
CA THR A 205 3.84 -20.32 -8.41
C THR A 205 3.50 -20.19 -9.89
N LYS A 206 2.90 -19.07 -10.29
CA LYS A 206 2.60 -18.78 -11.70
C LYS A 206 3.74 -18.09 -12.45
N ASN A 207 4.70 -17.53 -11.73
CA ASN A 207 5.81 -16.75 -12.30
C ASN A 207 7.18 -17.41 -12.12
N PHE A 208 7.28 -18.44 -11.29
CA PHE A 208 8.51 -19.20 -11.08
C PHE A 208 8.35 -20.67 -11.44
N GLU A 209 9.46 -21.28 -11.86
CA GLU A 209 9.54 -22.73 -11.96
C GLU A 209 9.37 -23.38 -10.58
N LYS A 210 8.75 -24.57 -10.55
CA LYS A 210 8.48 -25.29 -9.30
C LYS A 210 9.74 -25.54 -8.46
N LYS A 211 10.90 -25.73 -9.08
CA LYS A 211 12.19 -25.94 -8.39
C LYS A 211 12.71 -24.67 -7.71
N ASN A 212 12.30 -23.49 -8.19
CA ASN A 212 12.73 -22.19 -7.66
C ASN A 212 11.86 -21.75 -6.45
N LEU A 213 10.95 -22.61 -6.00
CA LEU A 213 9.98 -22.31 -4.96
C LEU A 213 10.15 -23.30 -3.80
N PRO A 214 10.20 -22.80 -2.56
CA PRO A 214 10.06 -23.66 -1.41
C PRO A 214 8.73 -24.45 -1.42
N LYS A 215 8.78 -25.71 -0.97
CA LYS A 215 7.63 -26.62 -1.02
C LYS A 215 6.43 -26.15 -0.18
N TYR A 216 6.66 -25.54 0.98
CA TYR A 216 5.60 -25.16 1.91
C TYR A 216 5.22 -23.68 1.76
N TYR A 217 4.19 -23.36 0.96
CA TYR A 217 3.68 -22.00 0.77
C TYR A 217 4.78 -20.94 0.55
N CYS A 218 5.73 -21.19 -0.36
CA CYS A 218 6.86 -20.29 -0.62
C CYS A 218 7.70 -19.92 0.61
N MET A 219 7.55 -20.62 1.72
CA MET A 219 8.38 -20.52 2.91
C MET A 219 9.44 -21.62 2.87
N PRO A 220 10.72 -21.29 3.05
CA PRO A 220 11.76 -22.30 3.12
C PRO A 220 11.50 -23.20 4.33
N ASP A 221 11.56 -24.49 4.06
CA ASP A 221 11.35 -25.51 5.06
C ASP A 221 12.68 -25.81 5.74
N TYR A 222 12.98 -25.07 6.80
CA TYR A 222 14.23 -25.23 7.52
C TYR A 222 14.17 -26.35 8.57
N HIS A 223 13.65 -27.53 8.19
CA HIS A 223 13.60 -28.73 9.03
C HIS A 223 14.96 -29.30 9.49
N TRP A 224 16.08 -28.63 9.24
CA TRP A 224 17.41 -29.24 9.22
C TRP A 224 18.14 -29.36 10.57
N ASP A 225 17.68 -28.77 11.68
CA ASP A 225 18.41 -28.93 12.96
C ASP A 225 17.63 -28.59 14.25
N MET A 226 16.34 -28.91 14.37
CA MET A 226 15.64 -28.68 15.64
C MET A 226 14.82 -29.89 16.09
N THR A 227 15.05 -30.29 17.34
CA THR A 227 14.18 -31.22 18.08
C THR A 227 13.45 -30.43 19.18
N PRO A 228 12.11 -30.28 19.11
CA PRO A 228 11.23 -30.74 18.04
C PRO A 228 11.30 -29.84 16.79
N PRO A 229 11.03 -30.38 15.59
CA PRO A 229 11.04 -29.62 14.36
C PRO A 229 10.00 -28.50 14.44
N ARG A 230 10.46 -27.25 14.47
CA ARG A 230 9.59 -26.08 14.33
C ARG A 230 9.55 -25.77 12.83
N GLY A 231 8.34 -25.79 12.26
CA GLY A 231 8.12 -25.82 10.80
C GLY A 231 8.61 -24.58 10.03
N ALA A 232 8.37 -24.57 8.73
CA ALA A 232 8.74 -23.48 7.81
C ALA A 232 8.28 -22.07 8.26
N GLY A 233 9.03 -21.04 7.86
CA GLY A 233 8.63 -19.62 7.99
C GLY A 233 9.13 -18.86 9.23
N TYR A 234 10.16 -19.36 9.92
CA TYR A 234 10.85 -18.68 11.04
C TYR A 234 12.23 -18.16 10.61
N LEU A 235 12.31 -16.97 10.02
CA LEU A 235 13.59 -16.46 9.48
C LEU A 235 14.47 -15.72 10.51
N THR A 236 13.95 -15.31 11.67
CA THR A 236 14.77 -14.52 12.61
C THR A 236 15.87 -15.34 13.27
N ARG A 237 15.75 -16.68 13.22
CA ARG A 237 16.71 -17.62 13.80
C ARG A 237 17.98 -17.82 12.98
N TYR A 238 17.94 -17.48 11.70
CA TYR A 238 19.05 -17.65 10.78
C TYR A 238 19.70 -16.31 10.50
N LYS A 239 21.04 -16.29 10.46
CA LYS A 239 21.82 -15.16 9.99
C LYS A 239 21.56 -14.92 8.51
N ASN A 240 21.75 -13.68 8.05
CA ASN A 240 21.58 -13.36 6.63
C ASN A 240 22.45 -14.21 5.71
N SER A 241 23.69 -14.51 6.12
CA SER A 241 24.59 -15.39 5.36
C SER A 241 24.03 -16.80 5.17
N GLU A 242 23.36 -17.34 6.19
CA GLU A 242 22.74 -18.67 6.14
C GLU A 242 21.50 -18.66 5.24
N ILE A 243 20.67 -17.62 5.32
CA ILE A 243 19.53 -17.43 4.42
C ILE A 243 20.02 -17.37 2.96
N ILE A 244 21.02 -16.53 2.66
CA ILE A 244 21.59 -16.38 1.31
C ILE A 244 22.16 -17.70 0.79
N GLN A 245 22.95 -18.39 1.61
CA GLN A 245 23.54 -19.67 1.24
C GLN A 245 22.45 -20.71 0.93
N HIS A 246 21.41 -20.79 1.77
CA HIS A 246 20.30 -21.72 1.55
C HIS A 246 19.53 -21.42 0.26
N MET A 247 19.24 -20.13 -0.01
CA MET A 247 18.57 -19.71 -1.24
C MET A 247 19.38 -20.12 -2.48
N LYS A 248 20.71 -19.95 -2.41
CA LYS A 248 21.63 -20.34 -3.48
C LYS A 248 21.69 -21.85 -3.70
N GLU A 249 21.91 -22.63 -2.63
CA GLU A 249 22.03 -24.10 -2.69
C GLU A 249 20.77 -24.77 -3.22
N ASN A 250 19.59 -24.24 -2.86
CA ASN A 250 18.30 -24.79 -3.28
C ASN A 250 17.74 -24.12 -4.54
N GLN A 251 18.48 -23.17 -5.13
CA GLN A 251 18.03 -22.38 -6.28
C GLN A 251 16.68 -21.68 -6.05
N HIS A 252 16.33 -21.40 -4.80
CA HIS A 252 15.06 -20.75 -4.47
C HIS A 252 15.13 -19.26 -4.84
N LYS A 253 14.01 -18.73 -5.34
CA LYS A 253 13.86 -17.31 -5.73
C LYS A 253 12.94 -16.52 -4.79
N ILE A 254 12.40 -17.16 -3.77
CA ILE A 254 11.55 -16.55 -2.75
C ILE A 254 11.83 -17.14 -1.35
N ALA A 255 11.89 -16.26 -0.35
CA ALA A 255 11.93 -16.61 1.06
C ALA A 255 10.75 -15.94 1.78
N GLY A 256 9.92 -16.73 2.45
CA GLY A 256 8.82 -16.24 3.28
C GLY A 256 9.15 -16.27 4.77
N ASN A 257 8.84 -15.19 5.49
CA ASN A 257 8.79 -15.13 6.96
C ASN A 257 7.33 -14.96 7.39
N GLU A 258 6.76 -15.88 8.18
CA GLU A 258 5.37 -15.79 8.66
C GLU A 258 5.29 -15.62 10.17
N TRP A 259 6.17 -16.31 10.89
CA TRP A 259 6.00 -16.52 12.32
C TRP A 259 6.72 -15.49 13.18
N ASP A 260 7.82 -14.98 12.66
CA ASP A 260 8.67 -14.06 13.40
C ASP A 260 8.35 -12.61 13.06
N PRO A 261 8.62 -11.67 13.98
CA PRO A 261 8.72 -10.27 13.64
C PRO A 261 9.75 -10.05 12.51
N PHE A 262 9.55 -8.98 11.75
CA PHE A 262 10.47 -8.57 10.71
C PHE A 262 11.62 -7.78 11.35
N ASP A 263 12.78 -8.43 11.48
CA ASP A 263 14.01 -7.83 11.97
C ASP A 263 14.56 -6.81 10.96
N HIS A 264 13.98 -5.61 10.95
CA HIS A 264 14.30 -4.56 9.99
C HIS A 264 15.76 -4.09 10.06
N SER A 265 16.43 -4.28 11.20
CA SER A 265 17.83 -3.91 11.38
C SER A 265 18.77 -4.78 10.54
N ARG A 266 18.33 -6.01 10.25
CA ARG A 266 19.14 -7.05 9.63
C ARG A 266 18.57 -7.48 8.29
N PHE A 267 17.28 -7.75 8.19
CA PHE A 267 16.69 -8.30 6.98
C PHE A 267 16.84 -7.37 5.79
N PHE A 268 16.78 -6.04 5.96
CA PHE A 268 16.99 -5.11 4.85
C PHE A 268 18.40 -5.17 4.24
N ASP A 269 19.38 -5.80 4.89
CA ASP A 269 20.71 -6.05 4.31
C ASP A 269 20.74 -7.23 3.34
N LEU A 270 19.72 -8.11 3.34
CA LEU A 270 19.62 -9.21 2.40
C LEU A 270 19.59 -8.69 0.94
N PRO A 271 20.18 -9.43 -0.02
CA PRO A 271 20.06 -9.13 -1.45
C PRO A 271 18.65 -9.50 -1.92
N ALA A 272 17.63 -8.75 -1.50
CA ALA A 272 16.25 -9.11 -1.78
C ALA A 272 15.39 -7.91 -2.15
N ALA A 273 14.40 -8.18 -3.01
CA ALA A 273 13.23 -7.33 -3.16
C ALA A 273 12.25 -7.65 -2.03
N PHE A 274 11.81 -6.65 -1.29
CA PHE A 274 10.94 -6.84 -0.12
C PHE A 274 9.48 -6.61 -0.49
N ALA A 275 8.64 -7.60 -0.20
CA ALA A 275 7.21 -7.53 -0.42
C ALA A 275 6.42 -7.90 0.84
N THR A 276 5.28 -7.27 1.04
CA THR A 276 4.30 -7.64 2.07
C THR A 276 2.88 -7.30 1.62
N SER A 277 1.90 -7.70 2.40
CA SER A 277 0.49 -7.43 2.13
C SER A 277 -0.29 -7.15 3.41
N PHE A 278 -1.15 -6.15 3.35
CA PHE A 278 -2.04 -5.74 4.43
C PHE A 278 -3.48 -6.12 4.12
N ARG A 279 -4.25 -6.34 5.17
CA ARG A 279 -5.70 -6.48 5.17
C ARG A 279 -6.22 -5.69 6.35
N ARG A 280 -7.46 -5.18 6.29
CA ARG A 280 -8.09 -4.56 7.45
C ARG A 280 -7.95 -5.43 8.71
N PRO A 281 -7.51 -4.88 9.85
CA PRO A 281 -7.21 -5.65 11.05
C PRO A 281 -8.37 -6.52 11.53
N LEU A 282 -9.59 -5.97 11.58
CA LEU A 282 -10.79 -6.73 11.94
C LEU A 282 -11.12 -7.85 10.95
N ASP A 283 -11.09 -7.57 9.65
CA ASP A 283 -11.34 -8.57 8.60
C ASP A 283 -10.33 -9.73 8.69
N ARG A 284 -9.07 -9.40 8.96
CA ARG A 284 -8.00 -10.38 9.20
C ARG A 284 -8.29 -11.21 10.44
N ALA A 285 -8.64 -10.59 11.56
CA ALA A 285 -8.95 -11.27 12.81
C ALA A 285 -10.14 -12.23 12.64
N LEU A 286 -11.23 -11.78 12.01
CA LEU A 286 -12.38 -12.62 11.68
C LEU A 286 -12.03 -13.76 10.73
N SER A 287 -11.19 -13.49 9.73
CA SER A 287 -10.70 -14.53 8.83
C SER A 287 -9.84 -15.56 9.56
N GLN A 288 -9.10 -15.17 10.60
CA GLN A 288 -8.37 -16.10 11.46
C GLN A 288 -9.33 -16.93 12.31
N PHE A 289 -10.33 -16.30 12.95
CA PHE A 289 -11.36 -17.00 13.72
C PHE A 289 -12.10 -18.03 12.88
N ARG A 290 -12.56 -17.65 11.69
CA ARG A 290 -13.21 -18.54 10.74
C ARG A 290 -12.36 -19.76 10.42
N PHE A 291 -11.10 -19.50 10.05
CA PHE A 291 -10.17 -20.55 9.63
C PHE A 291 -9.85 -21.54 10.76
N GLU A 292 -9.57 -21.04 11.96
CA GLU A 292 -9.23 -21.92 13.08
C GLU A 292 -10.46 -22.64 13.62
N CYS A 293 -11.52 -21.88 13.86
CA CYS A 293 -12.64 -22.32 14.69
C CYS A 293 -13.84 -22.77 13.88
N ILE A 294 -14.22 -22.10 12.79
CA ILE A 294 -15.39 -22.52 12.01
C ILE A 294 -15.05 -23.67 11.07
N GLU A 295 -13.90 -23.62 10.40
CA GLU A 295 -13.41 -24.70 9.52
C GLU A 295 -12.81 -25.90 10.28
N ASN A 296 -13.00 -25.99 11.60
CA ASN A 296 -12.56 -27.10 12.46
C ASN A 296 -11.04 -27.41 12.42
N ARG A 297 -10.18 -26.41 12.18
CA ARG A 297 -8.72 -26.59 12.19
C ARG A 297 -8.12 -26.50 13.60
N GLY A 298 -8.66 -27.29 14.51
CA GLY A 298 -8.15 -27.47 15.88
C GLY A 298 -8.74 -26.54 16.95
N CYS A 299 -9.52 -25.51 16.58
CA CYS A 299 -10.21 -24.69 17.57
C CYS A 299 -11.64 -25.21 17.86
N LYS A 300 -11.94 -25.41 19.14
CA LYS A 300 -13.26 -25.85 19.64
C LYS A 300 -14.20 -24.70 20.01
N ILE A 301 -13.71 -23.46 20.03
CA ILE A 301 -14.47 -22.29 20.47
C ILE A 301 -15.24 -21.71 19.29
N LYS A 302 -16.56 -21.92 19.23
CA LYS A 302 -17.41 -21.43 18.12
C LYS A 302 -18.00 -20.04 18.33
N ASN A 303 -17.78 -19.46 19.50
CA ASN A 303 -18.23 -18.12 19.84
C ASN A 303 -17.05 -17.14 19.73
N VAL A 304 -17.20 -16.13 18.86
CA VAL A 304 -16.13 -15.17 18.56
C VAL A 304 -15.72 -14.34 19.79
N THR A 305 -16.65 -13.96 20.66
CA THR A 305 -16.36 -13.23 21.91
C THR A 305 -15.44 -14.04 22.82
N LYS A 306 -15.77 -15.32 23.05
CA LYS A 306 -14.95 -16.23 23.87
C LYS A 306 -13.59 -16.52 23.23
N TRP A 307 -13.52 -16.54 21.90
CA TRP A 307 -12.28 -16.73 21.17
C TRP A 307 -11.39 -15.49 21.30
N TRP A 308 -11.91 -14.29 21.02
CA TRP A 308 -11.14 -13.04 21.07
C TRP A 308 -10.49 -12.80 22.43
N ASN A 309 -11.23 -13.05 23.53
CA ASN A 309 -10.70 -12.93 24.89
C ASN A 309 -9.47 -13.82 25.17
N LYS A 310 -9.26 -14.88 24.38
CA LYS A 310 -8.11 -15.78 24.48
C LYS A 310 -7.01 -15.49 23.44
N ARG A 311 -7.22 -14.54 22.53
CA ARG A 311 -6.34 -14.27 21.39
C ARG A 311 -5.64 -12.92 21.47
N ARG A 312 -5.12 -12.61 22.65
CA ARG A 312 -4.28 -11.43 22.88
C ARG A 312 -3.02 -11.41 22.00
N ASP A 313 -2.60 -12.57 21.48
CA ASP A 313 -1.52 -12.68 20.50
C ASP A 313 -1.84 -12.05 19.14
N LEU A 314 -3.10 -11.70 18.87
CA LEU A 314 -3.56 -11.08 17.63
C LEU A 314 -3.72 -9.56 17.71
N THR A 315 -3.65 -8.98 18.91
CA THR A 315 -3.69 -7.53 19.16
C THR A 315 -2.47 -6.88 18.53
N ASP A 316 -2.72 -5.82 17.74
CA ASP A 316 -1.73 -4.99 17.06
C ASP A 316 -0.60 -5.79 16.36
N VAL A 317 -0.94 -6.94 15.77
CA VAL A 317 0.05 -7.90 15.25
C VAL A 317 0.91 -7.30 14.14
N TYR A 318 0.38 -6.41 13.30
CA TYR A 318 1.17 -5.76 12.26
C TYR A 318 2.21 -4.84 12.86
N THR A 319 1.79 -4.01 13.80
CA THR A 319 2.66 -3.09 14.53
C THR A 319 3.79 -3.86 15.20
N TRP A 320 3.47 -4.96 15.90
CA TRP A 320 4.47 -5.85 16.50
C TRP A 320 5.42 -6.48 15.48
N THR A 321 4.88 -6.96 14.36
CA THR A 321 5.71 -7.59 13.33
C THR A 321 6.71 -6.60 12.77
N PHE A 322 6.32 -5.37 12.45
CA PHE A 322 7.20 -4.42 11.77
C PHE A 322 8.04 -3.55 12.71
N SER A 323 7.73 -3.50 14.01
CA SER A 323 8.58 -2.84 15.01
C SER A 323 9.69 -3.72 15.57
N ASN A 324 9.59 -5.05 15.43
CA ASN A 324 10.55 -6.03 15.95
C ASN A 324 10.84 -5.93 17.45
N ASP A 325 9.91 -5.44 18.27
CA ASP A 325 10.16 -5.20 19.71
C ASP A 325 10.20 -6.50 20.56
N GLY A 326 10.11 -7.69 19.94
CA GLY A 326 10.36 -9.00 20.56
C GLY A 326 9.36 -9.45 21.64
N ILE A 327 8.52 -8.55 22.16
CA ILE A 327 7.62 -8.81 23.29
C ILE A 327 6.19 -8.38 22.92
N ARG A 328 5.27 -9.31 22.71
CA ARG A 328 3.84 -8.98 22.50
C ARG A 328 3.17 -8.55 23.81
N LYS A 329 3.46 -7.34 24.29
CA LYS A 329 2.83 -6.73 25.47
C LYS A 329 1.83 -5.67 25.04
N MET A 330 0.55 -5.88 25.29
CA MET A 330 -0.46 -4.85 24.99
C MET A 330 -0.24 -3.62 25.87
N PHE A 331 0.10 -2.48 25.28
CA PHE A 331 0.22 -1.20 25.97
C PHE A 331 -1.12 -0.48 25.95
N ILE A 332 -2.05 -0.94 26.78
CA ILE A 332 -3.40 -0.35 26.93
C ILE A 332 -3.40 0.78 27.99
N GLY A 333 -2.30 0.94 28.73
CA GLY A 333 -2.20 1.85 29.87
C GLY A 333 -2.40 3.33 29.52
N HIS A 334 -2.91 4.06 30.52
CA HIS A 334 -3.15 5.52 30.50
C HIS A 334 -1.92 6.34 30.91
N ASP A 335 -0.84 5.66 31.29
CA ASP A 335 0.39 6.29 31.73
C ASP A 335 1.23 6.76 30.54
N LYS A 336 2.11 7.72 30.84
CA LYS A 336 3.01 8.32 29.86
C LYS A 336 3.92 7.28 29.19
N GLU A 337 4.39 6.28 29.93
CA GLU A 337 5.27 5.23 29.41
C GLU A 337 4.55 4.38 28.36
N SER A 338 3.30 3.96 28.62
CA SER A 338 2.47 3.25 27.65
C SER A 338 2.25 4.06 26.37
N SER A 339 1.96 5.37 26.49
CA SER A 339 1.80 6.26 25.33
C SER A 339 3.09 6.37 24.52
N GLU A 340 4.22 6.66 25.17
CA GLU A 340 5.53 6.78 24.52
C GLU A 340 5.94 5.46 23.85
N LYS A 341 5.64 4.32 24.46
CA LYS A 341 5.95 3.01 23.87
C LYS A 341 5.10 2.71 22.64
N ARG A 342 3.80 3.03 22.64
CA ARG A 342 2.96 2.93 21.43
C ARG A 342 3.47 3.81 20.29
N GLN A 343 3.89 5.02 20.62
CA GLN A 343 4.50 5.97 19.68
C GLN A 343 5.78 5.40 19.05
N GLU A 344 6.68 4.84 19.87
CA GLU A 344 7.93 4.21 19.43
C GLU A 344 7.66 3.01 18.50
N LEU A 345 6.76 2.12 18.91
CA LEU A 345 6.39 0.92 18.16
C LEU A 345 5.82 1.28 16.79
N LEU A 346 4.84 2.19 16.75
CA LEU A 346 4.24 2.61 15.49
C LEU A 346 5.27 3.34 14.60
N GLY A 347 6.07 4.25 15.17
CA GLY A 347 7.08 4.98 14.42
C GLY A 347 8.05 4.04 13.71
N THR A 348 8.54 3.02 14.42
CA THR A 348 9.43 1.99 13.85
C THR A 348 8.70 1.15 12.79
N ALA A 349 7.46 0.75 13.04
CA ALA A 349 6.68 -0.03 12.09
C ALA A 349 6.42 0.74 10.77
N LEU A 350 6.10 2.03 10.85
CA LEU A 350 5.90 2.90 9.69
C LEU A 350 7.19 3.01 8.86
N ASP A 351 8.32 3.28 9.51
CA ASP A 351 9.62 3.38 8.84
C ASP A 351 10.04 2.07 8.18
N THR A 352 9.72 0.94 8.80
CA THR A 352 9.93 -0.39 8.23
C THR A 352 9.07 -0.60 6.99
N VAL A 353 7.75 -0.37 7.06
CA VAL A 353 6.84 -0.59 5.93
C VAL A 353 7.14 0.33 4.75
N ALA A 354 7.54 1.58 5.01
CA ALA A 354 7.93 2.53 3.97
C ALA A 354 9.08 2.03 3.08
N LYS A 355 9.98 1.19 3.61
CA LYS A 355 11.13 0.62 2.89
C LYS A 355 10.79 -0.59 2.02
N PHE A 356 9.64 -1.23 2.20
CA PHE A 356 9.25 -2.37 1.37
C PHE A 356 9.09 -1.94 -0.09
N ASN A 357 9.66 -2.69 -1.03
CA ASN A 357 9.55 -2.40 -2.46
C ASN A 357 8.09 -2.51 -2.93
N LEU A 358 7.40 -3.55 -2.47
CA LEU A 358 5.99 -3.82 -2.77
C LEU A 358 5.17 -3.93 -1.47
N VAL A 359 4.16 -3.08 -1.34
CA VAL A 359 3.13 -3.19 -0.28
C VAL A 359 1.82 -3.40 -1.01
N MET A 360 1.16 -4.54 -0.81
CA MET A 360 -0.15 -4.82 -1.40
C MET A 360 -1.26 -4.64 -0.38
N VAL A 361 -2.46 -4.30 -0.86
CA VAL A 361 -3.66 -4.19 -0.04
C VAL A 361 -4.66 -5.23 -0.52
N MET A 362 -5.08 -6.11 0.37
CA MET A 362 -5.98 -7.22 0.07
C MET A 362 -7.29 -6.73 -0.56
N GLU A 363 -7.85 -5.67 -0.01
CA GLU A 363 -9.09 -5.04 -0.47
C GLU A 363 -8.96 -4.44 -1.88
N TRP A 364 -7.75 -4.24 -2.40
CA TRP A 364 -7.48 -3.55 -3.67
C TRP A 364 -6.54 -4.33 -4.60
N LEU A 365 -6.42 -5.66 -4.44
CA LEU A 365 -5.53 -6.48 -5.27
C LEU A 365 -5.80 -6.40 -6.77
N ALA A 366 -7.02 -6.08 -7.19
CA ALA A 366 -7.35 -5.88 -8.59
C ALA A 366 -6.56 -4.73 -9.25
N TYR A 367 -6.09 -3.78 -8.45
CA TYR A 367 -5.30 -2.64 -8.89
C TYR A 367 -3.78 -2.86 -8.78
N ALA A 368 -3.35 -3.95 -8.14
CA ALA A 368 -1.94 -4.29 -7.96
C ALA A 368 -1.19 -4.88 -9.19
N PRO A 369 -1.82 -5.40 -10.28
CA PRO A 369 -1.09 -6.05 -11.37
C PRO A 369 0.07 -5.27 -11.95
N GLN A 370 -0.11 -3.99 -12.27
CA GLN A 370 0.94 -3.17 -12.87
C GLN A 370 2.08 -2.95 -11.88
N HIS A 371 1.76 -2.56 -10.65
CA HIS A 371 2.76 -2.37 -9.58
C HIS A 371 3.57 -3.67 -9.31
N VAL A 372 2.93 -4.84 -9.35
CA VAL A 372 3.60 -6.14 -9.24
C VAL A 372 4.54 -6.40 -10.41
N LYS A 373 4.12 -6.11 -11.65
CA LYS A 373 4.99 -6.22 -12.83
C LYS A 373 6.19 -5.30 -12.72
N ASP A 374 5.96 -4.05 -12.35
CA ASP A 374 7.02 -3.04 -12.33
C ASP A 374 8.03 -3.30 -11.21
N VAL A 375 7.59 -3.79 -10.05
CA VAL A 375 8.48 -4.07 -8.92
C VAL A 375 9.13 -5.45 -9.01
N LEU A 376 8.37 -6.49 -9.37
CA LEU A 376 8.81 -7.89 -9.30
C LEU A 376 9.06 -8.55 -10.66
N GLY A 377 8.67 -7.93 -11.78
CA GLY A 377 8.83 -8.52 -13.12
C GLY A 377 7.86 -9.67 -13.41
N PHE A 378 6.89 -9.92 -12.51
CA PHE A 378 5.94 -11.01 -12.63
C PHE A 378 4.91 -10.74 -13.74
N GLN A 379 4.99 -11.50 -14.83
CA GLN A 379 4.14 -11.30 -16.00
C GLN A 379 2.70 -11.82 -15.78
N ASN A 380 2.56 -12.94 -15.09
CA ASN A 380 1.26 -13.55 -14.82
C ASN A 380 0.72 -13.07 -13.46
N THR A 381 -0.14 -12.07 -13.49
CA THR A 381 -0.76 -11.47 -12.30
C THR A 381 -2.24 -11.83 -12.11
N ALA A 382 -2.78 -12.73 -12.93
CA ALA A 382 -4.21 -13.09 -12.93
C ALA A 382 -4.67 -13.63 -11.57
N THR A 383 -3.79 -14.32 -10.83
CA THR A 383 -4.10 -14.88 -9.50
C THR A 383 -4.45 -13.83 -8.44
N LEU A 384 -4.08 -12.56 -8.66
CA LEU A 384 -4.44 -11.45 -7.77
C LEU A 384 -5.96 -11.23 -7.75
N THR A 385 -6.66 -11.54 -8.84
CA THR A 385 -8.10 -11.34 -8.97
C THR A 385 -8.89 -12.65 -9.01
N GLU A 386 -8.30 -13.78 -9.43
CA GLU A 386 -9.04 -15.05 -9.58
C GLU A 386 -9.44 -15.72 -8.26
N ARG A 387 -8.61 -15.61 -7.20
CA ARG A 387 -8.73 -16.52 -6.04
C ARG A 387 -9.52 -15.96 -4.86
N VAL A 388 -9.40 -14.67 -4.55
CA VAL A 388 -9.89 -14.13 -3.27
C VAL A 388 -10.51 -12.76 -3.45
N ARG A 389 -11.72 -12.64 -2.91
CA ARG A 389 -12.40 -11.35 -2.66
C ARG A 389 -12.48 -11.17 -1.16
N PRO A 390 -11.48 -10.54 -0.54
CA PRO A 390 -11.39 -10.49 0.91
C PRO A 390 -12.47 -9.62 1.55
N HIS A 391 -13.15 -8.78 0.75
CA HIS A 391 -14.20 -7.87 1.20
C HIS A 391 -15.56 -8.18 0.55
N ILE A 392 -16.65 -8.12 1.31
CA ILE A 392 -17.99 -8.50 0.82
C ILE A 392 -18.48 -7.60 -0.32
N GLY A 393 -18.07 -6.33 -0.32
CA GLY A 393 -18.39 -5.40 -1.40
C GLY A 393 -17.86 -5.90 -2.74
N GLN A 394 -16.71 -6.57 -2.71
CA GLN A 394 -16.15 -7.23 -3.89
C GLN A 394 -16.91 -8.51 -4.25
N ALA A 395 -17.36 -9.26 -3.24
CA ALA A 395 -18.15 -10.48 -3.43
C ALA A 395 -19.51 -10.22 -4.07
N LYS A 396 -20.08 -9.03 -3.88
CA LYS A 396 -21.36 -8.60 -4.45
C LYS A 396 -21.26 -8.10 -5.91
N ARG A 397 -20.07 -8.09 -6.53
CA ARG A 397 -19.88 -7.61 -7.91
C ARG A 397 -20.24 -8.67 -8.94
N HIS A 398 -20.96 -8.27 -10.00
CA HIS A 398 -21.40 -9.10 -11.14
C HIS A 398 -20.38 -9.07 -12.29
N ASP A 399 -19.13 -9.39 -11.99
CA ASP A 399 -17.98 -9.41 -12.91
C ASP A 399 -17.57 -10.85 -13.29
N GLY A 400 -18.47 -11.82 -13.13
CA GLY A 400 -18.31 -13.19 -13.62
C GLY A 400 -17.45 -14.13 -12.76
N GLN A 401 -16.93 -13.70 -11.60
CA GLN A 401 -16.21 -14.61 -10.68
C GLN A 401 -17.05 -15.03 -9.46
N GLU A 402 -18.36 -15.17 -9.63
CA GLU A 402 -19.30 -15.58 -8.57
C GLU A 402 -19.04 -17.01 -8.05
N HIS A 403 -18.33 -17.84 -8.83
CA HIS A 403 -18.00 -19.22 -8.51
C HIS A 403 -16.49 -19.44 -8.41
N ASN A 404 -15.98 -19.63 -7.20
CA ASN A 404 -14.63 -20.13 -6.97
C ASN A 404 -14.65 -21.66 -6.93
N SER A 405 -14.11 -22.32 -7.95
CA SER A 405 -13.98 -23.79 -8.03
C SER A 405 -12.83 -24.35 -7.18
N LEU A 406 -12.00 -23.50 -6.57
CA LEU A 406 -10.75 -23.87 -5.86
C LEU A 406 -10.90 -24.09 -4.34
N GLY A 407 -12.08 -24.54 -3.88
CA GLY A 407 -12.22 -25.23 -2.59
C GLY A 407 -12.21 -24.38 -1.31
N ALA A 408 -12.12 -23.05 -1.38
CA ALA A 408 -12.58 -22.21 -0.28
C ALA A 408 -14.10 -22.10 -0.40
N ALA A 409 -14.87 -22.36 0.68
CA ALA A 409 -16.32 -22.18 0.69
C ALA A 409 -16.68 -20.91 -0.10
N GLY A 410 -17.53 -21.04 -1.13
CA GLY A 410 -17.70 -20.02 -2.19
C GLY A 410 -17.75 -18.59 -1.65
N ILE A 411 -17.26 -17.62 -2.42
CA ILE A 411 -16.88 -16.25 -1.99
C ILE A 411 -17.79 -15.62 -0.90
N ALA A 412 -19.11 -15.75 -0.99
CA ALA A 412 -20.07 -15.27 0.02
C ALA A 412 -19.91 -15.89 1.43
N LYS A 413 -19.38 -17.11 1.53
CA LYS A 413 -19.05 -17.82 2.78
C LYS A 413 -17.61 -17.58 3.25
N ALA A 414 -16.77 -16.94 2.42
CA ALA A 414 -15.34 -16.79 2.68
C ALA A 414 -14.98 -15.52 3.48
N SER A 415 -15.81 -14.48 3.36
CA SER A 415 -15.58 -13.14 3.91
C SER A 415 -16.78 -12.71 4.75
N TRP A 416 -16.52 -12.21 5.96
CA TRP A 416 -17.55 -11.65 6.85
C TRP A 416 -17.33 -10.15 6.98
N THR A 417 -18.42 -9.39 6.89
CA THR A 417 -18.41 -7.98 7.28
C THR A 417 -18.40 -7.91 8.80
N PRO A 418 -17.41 -7.26 9.43
CA PRO A 418 -17.33 -7.19 10.87
C PRO A 418 -18.59 -6.62 11.52
N GLU A 419 -19.17 -5.57 10.94
CA GLU A 419 -20.39 -4.91 11.43
C GLU A 419 -21.62 -5.82 11.40
N ASP A 420 -21.70 -6.73 10.42
CA ASP A 420 -22.81 -7.67 10.29
C ASP A 420 -22.64 -8.90 11.20
N TYR A 421 -21.39 -9.28 11.50
CA TYR A 421 -21.07 -10.53 12.20
C TYR A 421 -20.81 -10.36 13.70
N LEU A 422 -20.27 -9.22 14.11
CA LEU A 422 -19.90 -8.95 15.50
C LEU A 422 -21.03 -8.22 16.24
N PRO A 423 -21.33 -8.61 17.49
CA PRO A 423 -22.11 -7.76 18.38
C PRO A 423 -21.45 -6.38 18.52
N PRO A 424 -22.22 -5.27 18.63
CA PRO A 424 -21.66 -3.92 18.69
C PRO A 424 -20.56 -3.75 19.76
N ASP A 425 -20.79 -4.25 20.98
CA ASP A 425 -19.80 -4.16 22.06
C ASP A 425 -18.50 -4.88 21.72
N LEU A 426 -18.59 -6.04 21.06
CA LEU A 426 -17.41 -6.79 20.66
C LEU A 426 -16.69 -6.11 19.50
N TYR A 427 -17.42 -5.55 18.54
CA TYR A 427 -16.84 -4.76 17.46
C TYR A 427 -15.99 -3.60 18.01
N GLU A 428 -16.51 -2.88 18.99
CA GLU A 428 -15.79 -1.78 19.65
C GLU A 428 -14.60 -2.28 20.49
N ILE A 429 -14.73 -3.39 21.22
CA ILE A 429 -13.59 -4.02 21.93
C ILE A 429 -12.49 -4.41 20.94
N MET A 430 -12.83 -5.13 19.87
CA MET A 430 -11.86 -5.61 18.88
C MET A 430 -11.21 -4.45 18.12
N SER A 431 -11.97 -3.39 17.79
CA SER A 431 -11.42 -2.20 17.13
C SER A 431 -10.35 -1.53 17.99
N ARG A 432 -10.63 -1.37 19.29
CA ARG A 432 -9.67 -0.78 20.25
C ARG A 432 -8.44 -1.64 20.47
N ASP A 433 -8.62 -2.95 20.59
CA ASP A 433 -7.53 -3.93 20.69
C ASP A 433 -6.68 -4.00 19.39
N LEU A 434 -7.06 -3.30 18.32
CA LEU A 434 -6.36 -3.27 17.03
C LEU A 434 -6.03 -1.83 16.58
N ALA A 435 -6.10 -0.85 17.49
CA ALA A 435 -6.02 0.56 17.12
C ALA A 435 -4.68 0.96 16.47
N LEU A 436 -3.55 0.35 16.87
CA LEU A 436 -2.26 0.65 16.23
C LEU A 436 -2.18 0.00 14.84
N ASP A 437 -2.70 -1.21 14.71
CA ASP A 437 -2.81 -1.88 13.41
C ASP A 437 -3.72 -1.13 12.44
N GLU A 438 -4.76 -0.44 12.94
CA GLU A 438 -5.62 0.43 12.12
C GLU A 438 -4.83 1.62 11.55
N ILE A 439 -4.01 2.30 12.38
CA ILE A 439 -3.13 3.38 11.90
C ILE A 439 -2.15 2.85 10.85
N LEU A 440 -1.43 1.75 11.17
CA LEU A 440 -0.43 1.18 10.28
C LEU A 440 -1.03 0.67 8.97
N THR A 441 -2.23 0.10 9.03
CA THR A 441 -2.94 -0.38 7.83
C THR A 441 -3.41 0.79 6.97
N ASP A 442 -3.97 1.84 7.55
CA ASP A 442 -4.38 3.02 6.77
C ASP A 442 -3.17 3.73 6.13
N ALA A 443 -2.04 3.78 6.84
CA ALA A 443 -0.76 4.21 6.28
C ALA A 443 -0.29 3.31 5.12
N ALA A 444 -0.28 1.98 5.29
CA ALA A 444 0.11 1.04 4.24
C ALA A 444 -0.80 1.12 3.00
N ARG A 445 -2.10 1.34 3.22
CA ARG A 445 -3.09 1.60 2.17
C ARG A 445 -2.77 2.87 1.40
N ARG A 446 -2.43 3.94 2.10
CA ARG A 446 -2.01 5.20 1.50
C ARG A 446 -0.70 5.03 0.70
N ILE A 447 0.27 4.28 1.21
CA ILE A 447 1.53 3.94 0.50
C ILE A 447 1.20 3.22 -0.82
N PHE A 448 0.31 2.23 -0.77
CA PHE A 448 -0.11 1.49 -1.96
C PHE A 448 -0.74 2.42 -3.01
N LEU A 449 -1.68 3.28 -2.59
CA LEU A 449 -2.37 4.20 -3.51
C LEU A 449 -1.40 5.21 -4.12
N GLU A 450 -0.57 5.87 -3.31
CA GLU A 450 0.41 6.82 -3.83
C GLU A 450 1.35 6.16 -4.84
N ARG A 451 1.90 4.98 -4.54
CA ARG A 451 2.77 4.26 -5.49
C ARG A 451 2.05 3.85 -6.77
N LEU A 452 0.74 3.62 -6.71
CA LEU A 452 -0.07 3.28 -7.85
C LEU A 452 -0.40 4.52 -8.72
N VAL A 453 -0.78 5.64 -8.12
CA VAL A 453 -1.29 6.81 -8.85
C VAL A 453 -0.21 7.84 -9.20
N CYS A 454 0.86 7.95 -8.40
CA CYS A 454 1.88 8.99 -8.54
C CYS A 454 3.00 8.65 -9.53
N SER A 455 2.93 7.51 -10.22
CA SER A 455 3.93 7.10 -11.23
C SER A 455 5.36 7.03 -10.67
N ASP A 456 5.53 6.70 -9.39
CA ASP A 456 6.86 6.61 -8.75
C ASP A 456 7.79 5.60 -9.40
N VAL A 457 7.26 4.71 -10.24
CA VAL A 457 8.02 3.64 -10.86
C VAL A 457 8.59 4.04 -12.22
N HIS A 458 8.08 5.08 -12.88
CA HIS A 458 8.49 5.48 -14.23
C HIS A 458 9.63 6.52 -14.28
N ARG A 459 10.22 6.90 -13.15
CA ARG A 459 11.32 7.91 -13.11
C ARG A 459 12.72 7.31 -13.26
N PHE A 460 12.87 6.01 -13.47
CA PHE A 460 14.17 5.32 -13.44
C PHE A 460 14.56 4.60 -14.75
N ASP A 461 13.82 4.84 -15.84
CA ASP A 461 14.21 4.38 -17.19
C ASP A 461 15.08 5.42 -17.91
#